data_AF-A0A1I6LK42-F1
#
_entry.id   AF-A0A1I6LK42-F1
#
_cell.length_a   1.000
_cell.length_b   1.000
_cell.length_c   1.000
_cell.angle_alpha   90.00
_cell.angle_beta   90.00
_cell.angle_gamma   90.00
#
_symmetry.space_group_name_H-M   'P 1'
#
loop_
_entity.id
_entity.type
_entity.pdbx_description
1 polymer ?
#
loop_
_entity_poly.entity_id
_entity_poly.type
_entity_poly.pdbx_seq_one_letter_code
_entity_poly.pdbx_strand_id
1 'polypeptide(L)'
;MALDRLLAAVHDVPEAEPADAEVARTDRDWTSVYGQIATRFPAYGLYAVSSPLALGEAAMTGDAIDDLADLTEDLREVLWRGEQSGPDDAAWYLRFMYEAHWGRHARELALFLHARLSERLE
;
A
#
# COMPACT_ATOMS: atom_id res chain seq x y z
N MET A 1 0.46 5.55 -12.56
CA MET A 1 1.66 6.37 -12.89
C MET A 1 2.59 6.71 -11.72
N ALA A 2 2.12 6.89 -10.47
CA ALA A 2 3.00 6.90 -9.28
C ALA A 2 3.00 5.52 -8.58
N LEU A 3 1.82 4.93 -8.41
CA LEU A 3 1.65 3.59 -7.84
C LEU A 3 2.41 2.51 -8.64
N ASP A 4 2.33 2.53 -9.98
CA ASP A 4 3.09 1.60 -10.82
C ASP A 4 4.61 1.75 -10.66
N ARG A 5 5.10 2.97 -10.42
CA ARG A 5 6.53 3.21 -10.18
C ARG A 5 6.96 2.66 -8.84
N LEU A 6 6.13 2.80 -7.80
CA LEU A 6 6.38 2.18 -6.50
C LEU A 6 6.40 0.65 -6.61
N LEU A 7 5.40 0.08 -7.29
CA LEU A 7 5.31 -1.36 -7.56
C LEU A 7 6.49 -1.90 -8.37
N ALA A 8 7.05 -1.11 -9.30
CA ALA A 8 8.27 -1.47 -10.00
C ALA A 8 9.50 -1.36 -9.09
N ALA A 9 9.63 -0.23 -8.39
CA ALA A 9 10.82 0.09 -7.60
C ALA A 9 11.07 -0.90 -6.46
N VAL A 10 10.02 -1.46 -5.84
CA VAL A 10 10.20 -2.44 -4.75
C VAL A 10 10.96 -3.70 -5.20
N HIS A 11 10.84 -4.08 -6.48
CA HIS A 11 11.55 -5.24 -7.02
C HIS A 11 13.04 -4.98 -7.25
N ASP A 12 13.46 -3.71 -7.28
CA ASP A 12 14.87 -3.31 -7.39
C ASP A 12 15.51 -3.10 -6.01
N VAL A 13 14.75 -3.22 -4.91
CA VAL A 13 15.27 -3.06 -3.54
C VAL A 13 16.01 -4.33 -3.12
N PRO A 14 17.30 -4.23 -2.73
CA PRO A 14 18.10 -5.39 -2.35
C PRO A 14 17.52 -6.11 -1.12
N GLU A 15 17.88 -7.38 -0.95
CA GLU A 15 17.64 -8.07 0.32
C GLU A 15 18.47 -7.41 1.42
N ALA A 16 17.85 -7.25 2.57
CA ALA A 16 18.46 -6.68 3.77
C ALA A 16 17.84 -7.35 4.99
N GLU A 17 18.55 -7.25 6.11
CA GLU A 17 18.12 -7.78 7.41
C GLU A 17 17.55 -6.64 8.27
N PRO A 18 16.59 -6.92 9.16
CA PRO A 18 16.11 -5.93 10.12
C PRO A 18 17.24 -5.53 11.09
N ALA A 19 17.13 -4.33 11.65
CA ALA A 19 17.99 -3.94 12.75
C ALA A 19 17.70 -4.80 14.01
N ASP A 20 18.74 -5.15 14.76
CA ASP A 20 18.62 -5.91 16.02
C ASP A 20 17.85 -5.16 17.12
N ALA A 21 17.76 -3.83 17.03
CA ALA A 21 17.07 -3.01 18.01
C ALA A 21 15.56 -3.04 17.78
N GLU A 22 14.79 -3.23 18.84
CA GLU A 22 13.33 -3.10 18.76
C GLU A 22 12.96 -1.63 18.52
N VAL A 23 12.50 -1.37 17.31
CA VAL A 23 12.11 -0.05 16.87
C VAL A 23 10.62 0.13 17.15
N ALA A 24 10.25 0.99 18.10
CA ALA A 24 8.85 1.25 18.44
C ALA A 24 8.10 1.82 17.22
N ARG A 25 7.03 1.17 16.77
CA ARG A 25 6.20 1.71 15.68
C ARG A 25 5.79 3.14 16.00
N THR A 26 5.78 3.99 14.99
CA THR A 26 5.19 5.31 15.14
C THR A 26 3.70 5.14 15.45
N ASP A 27 3.25 5.66 16.60
CA ASP A 27 1.81 5.78 16.88
C ASP A 27 1.25 6.85 15.93
N ARG A 28 0.50 6.41 14.92
CA ARG A 28 -0.15 7.28 13.95
C ARG A 28 -1.65 7.13 14.07
N ASP A 29 -2.33 8.27 14.03
CA ASP A 29 -3.79 8.30 13.98
C ASP A 29 -4.26 7.94 12.56
N TRP A 30 -4.40 6.64 12.31
CA TRP A 30 -4.89 6.10 11.04
C TRP A 30 -6.25 6.71 10.65
N THR A 31 -7.13 6.98 11.62
CA THR A 31 -8.45 7.58 11.37
C THR A 31 -8.31 8.99 10.77
N SER A 32 -7.34 9.75 11.27
CA SER A 32 -6.99 11.06 10.69
C SER A 32 -6.41 10.93 9.27
N VAL A 33 -5.56 9.94 9.02
CA VAL A 33 -5.02 9.68 7.66
C VAL A 33 -6.14 9.34 6.68
N TYR A 34 -7.01 8.40 7.05
CA TYR A 34 -8.18 8.02 6.25
C TYR A 34 -9.06 9.24 5.94
N GLY A 35 -9.41 10.03 6.95
CA GLY A 35 -10.27 11.22 6.77
C GLY A 35 -9.67 12.27 5.83
N GLN A 36 -8.35 12.49 5.89
CA GLN A 36 -7.65 13.39 4.98
C GLN A 36 -7.69 12.88 3.53
N ILE A 37 -7.51 11.57 3.33
CA ILE A 37 -7.54 10.93 2.01
C ILE A 37 -8.96 10.96 1.44
N ALA A 38 -9.97 10.60 2.23
CA ALA A 38 -11.38 10.67 1.84
C ALA A 38 -11.77 12.09 1.38
N THR A 39 -11.31 13.11 2.10
CA THR A 39 -11.53 14.52 1.72
C THR A 39 -10.87 14.87 0.39
N ARG A 40 -9.68 14.33 0.11
CA ARG A 40 -8.92 14.62 -1.11
C ARG A 40 -9.41 13.83 -2.32
N PHE A 41 -9.98 12.65 -2.11
CA PHE A 41 -10.47 11.76 -3.16
C PHE A 41 -11.96 11.43 -2.94
N PRO A 42 -12.86 12.42 -2.96
CA PRO A 42 -14.27 12.22 -2.61
C PRO A 42 -15.04 11.31 -3.58
N ALA A 43 -14.45 11.03 -4.75
CA ALA A 43 -15.03 10.13 -5.75
C ALA A 43 -14.56 8.68 -5.59
N TYR A 44 -13.67 8.38 -4.65
CA TYR A 44 -13.17 7.03 -4.38
C TYR A 44 -14.02 6.37 -3.28
N GLY A 45 -13.96 5.05 -3.21
CA GLY A 45 -14.73 4.27 -2.26
C GLY A 45 -14.60 2.78 -2.54
N LEU A 46 -15.66 2.03 -2.26
CA LEU A 46 -15.66 0.57 -2.34
C LEU A 46 -15.54 0.07 -3.78
N TYR A 47 -14.82 -1.03 -3.97
CA TYR A 47 -14.69 -1.72 -5.25
C TYR A 47 -14.65 -3.24 -5.08
N ALA A 48 -15.00 -3.95 -6.15
CA ALA A 48 -15.00 -5.41 -6.16
C ALA A 48 -13.57 -5.96 -6.30
N VAL A 49 -13.24 -6.93 -5.45
CA VAL A 49 -11.96 -7.66 -5.46
C VAL A 49 -12.26 -9.14 -5.64
N SER A 50 -11.47 -9.86 -6.42
CA SER A 50 -11.62 -11.31 -6.59
C SER A 50 -10.30 -12.02 -6.34
N SER A 51 -10.35 -13.21 -5.72
CA SER A 51 -9.17 -14.05 -5.58
C SER A 51 -8.69 -14.51 -6.96
N PRO A 52 -7.43 -14.25 -7.34
CA PRO A 52 -6.88 -14.72 -8.61
C PRO A 52 -6.60 -16.24 -8.60
N LEU A 53 -6.71 -16.89 -7.43
CA LEU A 53 -6.42 -18.33 -7.26
C LEU A 53 -7.68 -19.19 -7.15
N ALA A 54 -8.85 -18.59 -7.02
CA ALA A 54 -10.11 -19.31 -6.82
C ALA A 54 -11.19 -18.82 -7.80
N LEU A 55 -11.37 -19.57 -8.88
CA LEU A 55 -12.38 -19.27 -9.89
C LEU A 55 -13.79 -19.56 -9.34
N GLY A 56 -14.71 -18.63 -9.56
CA GLY A 56 -16.13 -18.79 -9.21
C GLY A 56 -16.48 -18.43 -7.76
N GLU A 57 -15.54 -17.94 -6.97
CA GLU A 57 -15.84 -17.34 -5.67
C GLU A 57 -16.53 -15.99 -5.80
N ALA A 58 -17.31 -15.63 -4.77
CA ALA A 58 -17.94 -14.32 -4.68
C ALA A 58 -16.86 -13.22 -4.58
N ALA A 59 -17.13 -12.08 -5.22
CA ALA A 59 -16.28 -10.92 -5.06
C ALA A 59 -16.26 -10.45 -3.60
N MET A 60 -15.07 -10.15 -3.12
CA MET A 60 -14.81 -9.42 -1.90
C MET A 60 -14.94 -7.91 -2.15
N THR A 61 -14.90 -7.13 -1.09
CA THR A 61 -14.95 -5.67 -1.14
C THR A 61 -13.59 -5.12 -0.72
N GLY A 62 -12.96 -4.33 -1.59
CA GLY A 62 -11.87 -3.43 -1.24
C GLY A 62 -12.37 -1.99 -1.04
N ASP A 63 -11.60 -1.15 -0.38
CA ASP A 63 -11.88 0.29 -0.20
C ASP A 63 -10.66 1.10 -0.67
N ALA A 64 -10.84 1.89 -1.72
CA ALA A 64 -9.75 2.66 -2.29
C ALA A 64 -9.21 3.76 -1.35
N ILE A 65 -10.00 4.22 -0.38
CA ILE A 65 -9.52 5.17 0.64
C ILE A 65 -8.67 4.45 1.69
N ASP A 66 -9.13 3.27 2.12
CA ASP A 66 -8.41 2.37 3.04
C ASP A 66 -7.05 1.98 2.45
N ASP A 67 -7.02 1.52 1.19
CA ASP A 67 -5.78 1.16 0.50
C ASP A 67 -4.76 2.31 0.45
N LEU A 68 -5.25 3.53 0.18
CA LEU A 68 -4.40 4.72 0.15
C LEU A 68 -3.91 5.12 1.54
N ALA A 69 -4.72 4.91 2.59
CA ALA A 69 -4.33 5.16 3.97
C ALA A 69 -3.25 4.18 4.41
N ASP A 70 -3.44 2.90 4.17
CA ASP A 70 -2.49 1.85 4.52
C ASP A 70 -1.17 2.00 3.77
N LEU A 71 -1.22 2.28 2.46
CA LEU A 71 -0.02 2.62 1.68
C LEU A 71 0.71 3.83 2.25
N THR A 72 -0.03 4.84 2.70
CA THR A 72 0.57 6.05 3.27
C THR A 72 1.28 5.73 4.59
N GLU A 73 0.67 4.93 5.46
CA GLU A 73 1.26 4.57 6.74
C GLU A 73 2.48 3.67 6.59
N ASP A 74 2.39 2.62 5.76
CA ASP A 74 3.48 1.69 5.55
C ASP A 74 4.70 2.39 4.92
N LEU A 75 4.50 3.27 3.94
CA LEU A 75 5.62 4.01 3.34
C LEU A 75 6.22 5.05 4.30
N ARG A 76 5.41 5.68 5.15
CA ARG A 76 5.96 6.57 6.18
C ARG A 76 6.73 5.79 7.24
N GLU A 77 6.38 4.54 7.51
CA GLU A 77 7.14 3.67 8.42
C GLU A 77 8.48 3.29 7.81
N VAL A 78 8.53 2.97 6.51
CA VAL A 78 9.78 2.77 5.77
C VAL A 78 10.72 3.98 5.89
N LEU A 79 10.19 5.20 5.65
CA LEU A 79 10.98 6.42 5.75
C LEU A 79 11.51 6.62 7.17
N TRP A 80 10.66 6.46 8.17
CA TRP A 80 11.04 6.64 9.56
C TRP A 80 12.09 5.62 10.01
N ARG A 81 11.95 4.34 9.61
CA ARG A 81 12.96 3.30 9.85
C ARG A 81 14.29 3.62 9.19
N GLY A 82 14.26 4.18 7.97
CA GLY A 82 15.46 4.66 7.29
C GLY A 82 16.21 5.73 8.08
N GLU A 83 15.47 6.62 8.74
CA GLU A 83 16.03 7.67 9.59
C GLU A 83 16.54 7.15 10.95
N GLN A 84 15.86 6.17 11.56
CA GLN A 84 16.20 5.67 12.91
C GLN A 84 17.20 4.52 12.92
N SER A 85 17.06 3.58 11.99
CA SER A 85 17.76 2.28 11.98
C SER A 85 18.57 2.05 10.72
N GLY A 86 18.52 2.99 9.77
CA GLY A 86 19.32 2.95 8.56
C GLY A 86 18.62 2.32 7.35
N PRO A 87 19.28 2.39 6.18
CA PRO A 87 18.66 1.99 4.91
C PRO A 87 18.35 0.48 4.83
N ASP A 88 19.11 -0.37 5.51
CA ASP A 88 18.91 -1.81 5.49
C ASP A 88 17.61 -2.22 6.21
N ASP A 89 17.32 -1.64 7.39
CA ASP A 89 16.05 -1.87 8.10
C ASP A 89 14.84 -1.36 7.29
N ALA A 90 15.01 -0.21 6.63
CA ALA A 90 13.99 0.34 5.74
C ALA A 90 13.73 -0.56 4.52
N ALA A 91 14.80 -1.07 3.89
CA ALA A 91 14.71 -1.98 2.75
C ALA A 91 14.05 -3.30 3.14
N TRP A 92 14.46 -3.87 4.28
CA TRP A 92 13.84 -5.06 4.86
C TRP A 92 12.34 -4.83 5.10
N TYR A 93 11.98 -3.76 5.81
CA TYR A 93 10.60 -3.48 6.18
C TYR A 93 9.71 -3.24 4.95
N LEU A 94 10.20 -2.46 3.98
CA LEU A 94 9.49 -2.19 2.72
C LEU A 94 9.14 -3.49 2.00
N ARG A 95 10.10 -4.43 1.90
CA ARG A 95 9.89 -5.72 1.23
C ARG A 95 9.02 -6.67 2.02
N PHE A 96 9.25 -6.80 3.32
CA PHE A 96 8.44 -7.64 4.19
C PHE A 96 6.97 -7.22 4.14
N MET A 97 6.69 -5.93 4.30
CA MET A 97 5.32 -5.41 4.24
C MET A 97 4.74 -5.41 2.83
N TYR A 98 5.57 -5.44 1.78
CA TYR A 98 5.08 -5.63 0.41
C TYR A 98 4.40 -6.98 0.26
N GLU A 99 5.04 -8.04 0.75
CA GLU A 99 4.51 -9.40 0.68
C GLU A 99 3.36 -9.61 1.67
N ALA A 100 3.45 -9.02 2.86
CA ALA A 100 2.49 -9.26 3.94
C ALA A 100 1.26 -8.34 3.91
N HIS A 101 1.35 -7.14 3.32
CA HIS A 101 0.35 -6.09 3.49
C HIS A 101 0.22 -5.15 2.28
N TRP A 102 1.00 -4.06 2.19
CA TRP A 102 0.78 -2.98 1.22
C TRP A 102 0.85 -3.43 -0.23
N GLY A 103 1.58 -4.51 -0.56
CA GLY A 103 1.66 -5.00 -1.93
C GLY A 103 0.33 -5.50 -2.48
N ARG A 104 -0.53 -6.06 -1.61
CA ARG A 104 -1.89 -6.45 -1.99
C ARG A 104 -2.74 -5.21 -2.26
N HIS A 105 -2.83 -4.30 -1.28
CA HIS A 105 -3.56 -3.04 -1.40
C HIS A 105 -3.14 -2.25 -2.65
N ALA A 106 -1.83 -2.12 -2.91
CA ALA A 106 -1.32 -1.44 -4.09
C ALA A 106 -1.76 -2.10 -5.41
N ARG A 107 -1.78 -3.43 -5.50
CA ARG A 107 -2.14 -4.14 -6.74
C ARG A 107 -3.64 -4.10 -7.00
N GLU A 108 -4.45 -4.28 -5.97
CA GLU A 108 -5.91 -4.21 -6.07
C GLU A 108 -6.35 -2.77 -6.40
N LEU A 109 -5.77 -1.76 -5.72
CA LEU A 109 -5.98 -0.35 -6.03
C LEU A 109 -5.54 0.02 -7.45
N ALA A 110 -4.38 -0.49 -7.92
CA ALA A 110 -3.90 -0.21 -9.28
C ALA A 110 -4.89 -0.72 -10.34
N LEU A 111 -5.44 -1.93 -10.13
CA LEU A 111 -6.45 -2.49 -11.03
C LEU A 111 -7.74 -1.66 -11.01
N PHE A 112 -8.23 -1.27 -9.84
CA PHE A 112 -9.39 -0.39 -9.71
C PHE A 112 -9.20 0.94 -10.44
N LEU A 113 -8.06 1.60 -10.25
CA LEU A 113 -7.76 2.86 -10.91
C LEU A 113 -7.65 2.71 -12.43
N HIS A 114 -7.08 1.61 -12.91
CA HIS A 114 -7.03 1.31 -14.34
C HIS A 114 -8.43 1.11 -14.96
N ALA A 115 -9.30 0.36 -14.27
CA ALA A 115 -10.68 0.15 -14.71
C ALA A 115 -11.43 1.49 -14.82
N ARG A 116 -11.32 2.34 -13.80
CA ARG A 116 -11.94 3.68 -13.81
C ARG A 116 -11.41 4.60 -14.90
N LEU A 117 -10.12 4.50 -15.24
CA LEU A 117 -9.56 5.26 -16.36
C LEU A 117 -10.15 4.81 -17.69
N SER A 118 -10.40 3.51 -17.84
CA SER A 118 -10.97 2.93 -19.05
C SER A 118 -12.44 3.36 -19.23
N GLU A 119 -13.24 3.32 -18.16
CA GLU A 119 -14.64 3.80 -18.16
C GLU A 119 -14.78 5.30 -18.48
N ARG A 120 -13.74 6.11 -18.23
CA ARG A 120 -13.74 7.54 -18.56
C ARG A 120 -13.47 7.84 -20.04
N LEU A 121 -13.01 6.84 -20.80
CA LEU A 121 -12.72 6.96 -22.23
C LEU A 121 -13.89 6.50 -23.11
N GLU A 122 -14.92 5.92 -22.50
CA GLU A 122 -16.21 5.58 -23.12
C GLU A 122 -17.22 6.72 -22.97
#